data_AF-A0A7H4M2L3-F1
#
_entry.id   AF-A0A7H4M2L3-F1
#
_cell.length_a   1.000
_cell.length_b   1.000
_cell.length_c   1.000
_cell.angle_alpha   90.00
_cell.angle_beta   90.00
_cell.angle_gamma   90.00
#
_symmetry.space_group_name_H-M   'P 1'
#
loop_
_entity.id
_entity.type
_entity.pdbx_description
1 polymer ?
#
loop_
_entity_poly.entity_id
_entity_poly.type
_entity_poly.pdbx_seq_one_letter_code
_entity_poly.pdbx_strand_id
1 'polypeptide(L)'
;MEQRFGTAKALLTPSCTASLEMAALLLDIQPGDEVIMPSYTFVSTANAFVLRGAKIVFVDIRRDTMNIDETLIEAAITEKTRAIVPVHYAGVACEMDTIMAIASKHNLFVVEDAAQGVMSTYKGRALGTIGHIGCFSFHETKNYTAGGEGGATLINDRTLIERAEIIREKAPTAANFSVAWWINIPGAISAPAT
;
A
#
# COMPACT_ATOMS: atom_id res chain seq x y z
N MET A 1 -5.32 15.52 -2.98
CA MET A 1 -5.32 14.43 -1.98
C MET A 1 -4.76 14.92 -0.65
N GLU A 2 -3.51 15.40 -0.58
CA GLU A 2 -2.89 15.94 0.65
C GLU A 2 -3.77 16.98 1.38
N GLN A 3 -4.18 18.06 0.70
CA GLN A 3 -5.02 19.09 1.31
C GLN A 3 -6.45 18.63 1.66
N ARG A 4 -7.04 17.75 0.84
CA ARG A 4 -8.46 17.37 0.95
C ARG A 4 -8.69 16.22 1.92
N PHE A 5 -7.80 15.23 1.92
CA PHE A 5 -7.89 14.01 2.72
C PHE A 5 -6.98 14.05 3.94
N GLY A 6 -6.01 14.97 3.98
CA GLY A 6 -5.12 15.13 5.13
C GLY A 6 -3.96 14.13 5.19
N THR A 7 -3.70 13.38 4.10
CA THR A 7 -2.50 12.53 4.02
C THR A 7 -1.23 13.39 3.98
N ALA A 8 -0.14 12.87 4.55
CA ALA A 8 1.12 13.62 4.64
C ALA A 8 1.82 13.76 3.28
N LYS A 9 1.71 12.75 2.41
CA LYS A 9 2.20 12.80 1.02
C LYS A 9 1.33 11.94 0.12
N ALA A 10 1.02 12.41 -1.09
CA ALA A 10 0.38 11.63 -2.13
C ALA A 10 1.30 11.47 -3.35
N LEU A 11 1.51 10.23 -3.79
CA LEU A 11 2.27 9.89 -4.98
C LEU A 11 1.34 9.27 -6.01
N LEU A 12 1.23 9.86 -7.19
CA LEU A 12 0.45 9.27 -8.27
C LEU A 12 1.14 8.03 -8.82
N THR A 13 0.35 7.00 -9.13
CA THR A 13 0.81 5.73 -9.68
C THR A 13 0.00 5.40 -10.95
N PRO A 14 0.53 4.57 -11.86
CA PRO A 14 -0.19 4.18 -13.06
C PRO A 14 -1.45 3.34 -12.75
N SER A 15 -1.49 2.68 -11.59
CA SER A 15 -2.65 1.92 -11.13
C SER A 15 -2.63 1.73 -9.61
N CYS A 16 -3.73 1.25 -9.03
CA CYS A 16 -3.75 0.83 -7.63
C CYS A 16 -2.88 -0.40 -7.37
N THR A 17 -2.74 -1.30 -8.36
CA THR A 17 -1.80 -2.43 -8.27
C THR A 17 -0.37 -1.92 -8.05
N ALA A 18 0.07 -0.93 -8.84
CA ALA A 18 1.37 -0.30 -8.66
C ALA A 18 1.50 0.41 -7.30
N SER A 19 0.39 0.96 -6.76
CA SER A 19 0.38 1.53 -5.41
C SER A 19 0.57 0.48 -4.32
N LEU A 20 -0.06 -0.68 -4.45
CA LEU A 20 0.10 -1.79 -3.49
C LEU A 20 1.51 -2.39 -3.57
N GLU A 21 2.07 -2.51 -4.78
CA GLU A 21 3.46 -2.93 -4.98
C GLU A 21 4.44 -1.93 -4.36
N MET A 22 4.20 -0.63 -4.53
CA MET A 22 4.93 0.44 -3.86
C MET A 22 4.84 0.31 -2.34
N ALA A 23 3.68 -0.02 -1.79
CA ALA A 23 3.52 -0.27 -0.36
C ALA A 23 4.39 -1.45 0.12
N ALA A 24 4.38 -2.57 -0.60
CA ALA A 24 5.22 -3.72 -0.27
C ALA A 24 6.73 -3.39 -0.32
N LEU A 25 7.17 -2.55 -1.27
CA LEU A 25 8.55 -2.06 -1.35
C LEU A 25 8.91 -1.12 -0.20
N LEU A 26 7.98 -0.24 0.18
CA LEU A 26 8.18 0.72 1.27
C LEU A 26 8.34 0.05 2.61
N LEU A 27 7.52 -0.97 2.86
CA LEU A 27 7.57 -1.79 4.07
C LEU A 27 8.74 -2.81 4.07
N ASP A 28 9.55 -2.80 3.02
CA ASP A 28 10.71 -3.67 2.84
C ASP A 28 10.38 -5.15 3.02
N ILE A 29 9.22 -5.57 2.49
CA ILE A 29 8.72 -6.94 2.63
C ILE A 29 9.74 -7.93 2.06
N GLN A 30 10.10 -8.92 2.89
CA GLN A 30 11.08 -9.95 2.60
C GLN A 30 10.43 -11.32 2.35
N PRO A 31 11.13 -12.23 1.66
CA PRO A 31 10.71 -13.62 1.55
C PRO A 31 10.47 -14.26 2.92
N GLY A 32 9.29 -14.86 3.09
CA GLY A 32 8.88 -15.52 4.33
C GLY A 32 8.17 -14.63 5.34
N ASP A 33 8.10 -13.31 5.12
CA ASP A 33 7.21 -12.44 5.90
C ASP A 33 5.73 -12.83 5.66
N GLU A 34 4.89 -12.58 6.66
CA GLU A 34 3.46 -12.82 6.58
C GLU A 34 2.67 -11.52 6.49
N VAL A 35 1.68 -11.50 5.60
CA VAL A 35 0.79 -10.35 5.40
C VAL A 35 -0.66 -10.81 5.53
N ILE A 36 -1.37 -10.20 6.47
CA ILE A 36 -2.77 -10.51 6.76
C ILE A 36 -3.67 -9.68 5.85
N MET A 37 -4.67 -10.29 5.22
CA MET A 37 -5.66 -9.59 4.39
C MET A 37 -6.97 -10.41 4.28
N PRO A 38 -8.10 -9.82 3.84
CA PRO A 38 -9.34 -10.58 3.71
C PRO A 38 -9.25 -11.69 2.66
N SER A 39 -9.93 -12.80 2.91
CA SER A 39 -10.15 -13.90 1.95
C SER A 39 -10.94 -13.46 0.72
N TYR A 40 -11.72 -12.38 0.85
CA TYR A 40 -12.52 -11.78 -0.21
C TYR A 40 -11.96 -10.41 -0.61
N THR A 41 -11.17 -10.39 -1.68
CA THR A 41 -10.61 -9.17 -2.26
C THR A 41 -10.25 -9.38 -3.74
N PHE A 42 -9.85 -8.30 -4.41
CA PHE A 42 -9.24 -8.36 -5.73
C PHE A 42 -7.80 -8.90 -5.65
N VAL A 43 -7.39 -9.69 -6.64
CA VAL A 43 -6.11 -10.42 -6.60
C VAL A 43 -4.88 -9.52 -6.47
N SER A 44 -4.94 -8.27 -6.95
CA SER A 44 -3.84 -7.31 -6.83
C SER A 44 -3.44 -7.04 -5.38
N THR A 45 -4.39 -7.10 -4.43
CA THR A 45 -4.09 -6.93 -2.99
C THR A 45 -3.09 -7.98 -2.52
N ALA A 46 -3.24 -9.25 -2.95
CA ALA A 46 -2.33 -10.33 -2.60
C ALA A 46 -1.05 -10.31 -3.45
N ASN A 47 -1.17 -10.13 -4.76
CA ASN A 47 -0.05 -10.20 -5.70
C ASN A 47 1.08 -9.23 -5.34
N ALA A 48 0.75 -8.02 -4.90
CA ALA A 48 1.73 -7.01 -4.52
C ALA A 48 2.74 -7.51 -3.47
N PHE A 49 2.30 -8.36 -2.54
CA PHE A 49 3.14 -8.90 -1.47
C PHE A 49 3.72 -10.28 -1.84
N VAL A 50 2.96 -11.13 -2.53
CA VAL A 50 3.44 -12.44 -3.00
C VAL A 50 4.63 -12.29 -3.94
N LEU A 51 4.63 -11.29 -4.82
CA LEU A 51 5.75 -11.01 -5.72
C LEU A 51 7.04 -10.59 -4.98
N ARG A 52 6.94 -10.22 -3.70
CA ARG A 52 8.08 -9.95 -2.80
C ARG A 52 8.51 -11.17 -1.98
N GLY A 53 7.83 -12.30 -2.15
CA GLY A 53 8.09 -13.55 -1.43
C GLY A 53 7.32 -13.67 -0.10
N ALA A 54 6.37 -12.77 0.18
CA ALA A 54 5.54 -12.87 1.37
C ALA A 54 4.55 -14.03 1.25
N LYS A 55 4.21 -14.62 2.40
CA LYS A 55 3.11 -15.56 2.56
C LYS A 55 1.86 -14.79 2.98
N ILE A 56 0.77 -14.97 2.24
CA ILE A 56 -0.51 -14.35 2.58
C ILE A 56 -1.23 -15.20 3.63
N VAL A 57 -1.67 -14.54 4.70
CA VAL A 57 -2.50 -15.13 5.74
C VAL A 57 -3.90 -14.55 5.59
N PHE A 58 -4.79 -15.34 5.00
CA PHE A 58 -6.17 -14.90 4.79
C PHE A 58 -6.98 -14.97 6.08
N VAL A 59 -7.70 -13.90 6.36
CA VAL A 59 -8.71 -13.82 7.42
C VAL A 59 -10.08 -13.67 6.77
N ASP A 60 -11.09 -14.34 7.33
CA ASP A 60 -12.43 -14.32 6.76
C ASP A 60 -13.11 -12.94 6.90
N ILE A 61 -14.23 -12.75 6.21
CA ILE A 61 -14.98 -11.49 6.20
C ILE A 61 -16.22 -11.54 7.09
N ARG A 62 -16.68 -10.36 7.52
CA ARG A 62 -18.02 -10.22 8.11
C ARG A 62 -19.07 -10.17 7.01
N ARG A 63 -20.18 -10.87 7.20
CA ARG A 63 -21.28 -10.93 6.21
C ARG A 63 -22.02 -9.62 5.99
N ASP A 64 -22.01 -8.72 6.98
CA ASP A 64 -22.75 -7.46 6.96
C ASP A 64 -22.07 -6.36 6.12
N THR A 65 -20.75 -6.43 6.02
CA THR A 65 -19.89 -5.41 5.41
C THR A 65 -19.03 -5.95 4.28
N MET A 66 -18.87 -7.27 4.19
CA MET A 66 -17.95 -7.96 3.28
C MET A 66 -16.47 -7.57 3.43
N ASN A 67 -16.16 -6.86 4.52
CA ASN A 67 -14.80 -6.48 4.91
C ASN A 67 -14.21 -7.55 5.84
N ILE A 68 -12.87 -7.54 5.97
CA ILE A 68 -12.13 -8.41 6.91
C ILE A 68 -12.77 -8.37 8.31
N ASP A 69 -12.98 -9.55 8.91
CA ASP A 69 -13.46 -9.65 10.29
C ASP A 69 -12.33 -9.32 11.26
N GLU A 70 -12.39 -8.11 11.81
CA GLU A 70 -11.40 -7.58 12.73
C GLU A 70 -11.21 -8.44 13.99
N THR A 71 -12.23 -9.22 14.38
CA THR A 71 -12.18 -10.07 15.58
C THR A 71 -11.33 -11.33 15.37
N LEU A 72 -11.07 -11.70 14.12
CA LEU A 72 -10.29 -12.89 13.75
C LEU A 72 -8.81 -12.56 13.46
N ILE A 73 -8.46 -11.28 13.30
CA ILE A 73 -7.11 -10.85 12.92
C ILE A 73 -6.06 -11.26 13.94
N GLU A 74 -6.31 -11.04 15.24
CA GLU A 74 -5.28 -11.25 16.27
C GLU A 74 -4.86 -12.72 16.36
N ALA A 75 -5.78 -13.66 16.09
CA ALA A 75 -5.48 -15.09 16.06
C ALA A 75 -4.63 -15.53 14.84
N ALA A 76 -4.58 -14.70 13.80
CA ALA A 76 -3.80 -14.96 12.59
C ALA A 76 -2.36 -14.40 12.66
N ILE A 77 -2.04 -13.63 13.69
CA ILE A 77 -0.72 -13.02 13.86
C ILE A 77 0.32 -14.05 14.32
N THR A 78 1.49 -13.99 13.71
CA THR A 78 2.69 -14.74 14.10
C THR A 78 3.89 -13.79 14.22
N GLU A 79 5.03 -14.31 14.67
CA GLU A 79 6.31 -13.58 14.68
C GLU A 79 6.79 -13.11 13.27
N LYS A 80 6.25 -13.73 12.21
CA LYS A 80 6.55 -13.39 10.81
C LYS A 80 5.63 -12.33 10.26
N THR A 81 4.53 -12.00 10.95
CA THR A 81 3.59 -10.99 10.47
C THR A 81 4.27 -9.62 10.42
N ARG A 82 4.09 -8.92 9.30
CA ARG A 82 4.62 -7.56 9.09
C ARG A 82 3.54 -6.52 8.87
N ALA A 83 2.47 -6.90 8.20
CA ALA A 83 1.44 -5.97 7.81
C ALA A 83 0.04 -6.59 7.81
N ILE A 84 -0.95 -5.73 8.01
CA ILE A 84 -2.36 -6.00 7.79
C ILE A 84 -2.81 -5.13 6.61
N VAL A 85 -3.50 -5.71 5.65
CA VAL A 85 -4.01 -5.03 4.45
C VAL A 85 -5.54 -5.10 4.46
N PRO A 86 -6.22 -4.21 5.21
CA PRO A 86 -7.67 -4.10 5.12
C PRO A 86 -8.08 -3.58 3.75
N VAL A 87 -9.17 -4.14 3.21
CA VAL A 87 -9.76 -3.72 1.93
C VAL A 87 -11.11 -3.09 2.22
N HIS A 88 -11.29 -1.84 1.83
CA HIS A 88 -12.57 -1.13 1.98
C HIS A 88 -13.50 -1.48 0.84
N TYR A 89 -14.08 -2.67 0.92
CA TYR A 89 -14.92 -3.23 -0.13
C TYR A 89 -16.15 -2.34 -0.38
N ALA A 90 -16.46 -2.10 -1.65
CA ALA A 90 -17.54 -1.22 -2.10
C ALA A 90 -17.51 0.20 -1.51
N GLY A 91 -16.34 0.66 -1.03
CA GLY A 91 -16.19 1.95 -0.34
C GLY A 91 -16.69 1.95 1.11
N VAL A 92 -17.15 0.81 1.63
CA VAL A 92 -17.51 0.63 3.03
C VAL A 92 -16.23 0.50 3.84
N ALA A 93 -16.11 1.33 4.89
CA ALA A 93 -14.95 1.30 5.77
C ALA A 93 -14.84 -0.02 6.54
N CYS A 94 -13.61 -0.48 6.76
CA CYS A 94 -13.34 -1.52 7.76
C CYS A 94 -13.44 -0.91 9.16
N GLU A 95 -13.49 -1.75 10.21
CA GLU A 95 -13.38 -1.28 11.60
C GLU A 95 -11.95 -0.85 11.95
N MET A 96 -11.58 0.33 11.44
CA MET A 96 -10.20 0.80 11.46
C MET A 96 -9.68 1.08 12.87
N ASP A 97 -10.51 1.50 13.84
CA ASP A 97 -10.03 1.68 15.20
C ASP A 97 -9.54 0.36 15.83
N THR A 98 -10.29 -0.72 15.61
CA THR A 98 -9.90 -2.06 16.09
C THR A 98 -8.65 -2.56 15.38
N ILE A 99 -8.61 -2.44 14.05
CA ILE A 99 -7.47 -2.89 13.23
C ILE A 99 -6.19 -2.13 13.62
N MET A 100 -6.27 -0.81 13.79
CA MET A 100 -5.13 0.01 14.20
C MET A 100 -4.69 -0.30 15.64
N ALA A 101 -5.62 -0.59 16.55
CA ALA A 101 -5.29 -0.99 17.91
C ALA A 101 -4.53 -2.34 17.94
N ILE A 102 -4.99 -3.33 17.16
CA ILE A 102 -4.29 -4.61 16.99
C ILE A 102 -2.91 -4.39 16.38
N ALA A 103 -2.82 -3.63 15.28
CA ALA A 103 -1.56 -3.35 14.60
C ALA A 103 -0.55 -2.68 15.54
N SER A 104 -0.98 -1.68 16.31
CA SER A 104 -0.11 -0.99 17.27
C SER A 104 0.36 -1.92 18.39
N LYS A 105 -0.51 -2.78 18.93
CA LYS A 105 -0.16 -3.76 19.97
C LYS A 105 0.94 -4.73 19.51
N HIS A 106 0.93 -5.11 18.23
CA HIS A 106 1.85 -6.10 17.66
C HIS A 106 2.96 -5.49 16.81
N ASN A 107 3.09 -4.16 16.79
CA ASN A 107 4.06 -3.42 15.96
C ASN A 107 4.00 -3.80 14.47
N LEU A 108 2.77 -3.85 13.92
CA LEU A 108 2.50 -4.18 12.54
C LEU A 108 2.16 -2.93 11.74
N PHE A 109 2.51 -2.93 10.46
CA PHE A 109 2.04 -1.92 9.52
C PHE A 109 0.59 -2.18 9.10
N VAL A 110 -0.07 -1.11 8.64
CA VAL A 110 -1.42 -1.18 8.08
C VAL A 110 -1.40 -0.50 6.72
N VAL A 111 -1.74 -1.25 5.67
CA VAL A 111 -1.87 -0.75 4.30
C VAL A 111 -3.34 -0.77 3.92
N GLU A 112 -3.99 0.38 3.89
CA GLU A 112 -5.38 0.47 3.43
C GLU A 112 -5.46 0.26 1.92
N ASP A 113 -6.05 -0.84 1.48
CA ASP A 113 -6.55 -0.96 0.12
C ASP A 113 -7.90 -0.23 0.03
N ALA A 114 -7.80 1.05 -0.32
CA ALA A 114 -8.91 1.96 -0.50
C ALA A 114 -9.26 2.16 -1.98
N ALA A 115 -8.98 1.17 -2.84
CA ALA A 115 -9.25 1.25 -4.28
C ALA A 115 -10.70 1.66 -4.63
N GLN A 116 -11.66 1.31 -3.76
CA GLN A 116 -13.09 1.64 -3.92
C GLN A 116 -13.56 2.73 -2.95
N GLY A 117 -12.65 3.24 -2.10
CA GLY A 117 -12.96 4.11 -0.97
C GLY A 117 -12.64 5.59 -1.17
N VAL A 118 -12.28 6.04 -2.38
CA VAL A 118 -12.03 7.47 -2.65
C VAL A 118 -13.25 8.30 -2.22
N MET A 119 -13.02 9.34 -1.41
CA MET A 119 -14.03 10.21 -0.78
C MET A 119 -14.92 9.56 0.30
N SER A 120 -14.78 8.27 0.56
CA SER A 120 -15.44 7.61 1.69
C SER A 120 -14.71 7.92 3.00
N THR A 121 -15.38 7.75 4.13
CA THR A 121 -14.81 8.08 5.45
C THR A 121 -15.10 7.02 6.50
N TYR A 122 -14.20 6.92 7.48
CA TYR A 122 -14.42 6.23 8.75
C TYR A 122 -14.39 7.25 9.88
N LYS A 123 -15.53 7.45 10.56
CA LYS A 123 -15.68 8.43 11.66
C LYS A 123 -15.13 9.82 11.29
N GLY A 124 -15.43 10.27 10.07
CA GLY A 124 -15.00 11.57 9.54
C GLY A 124 -13.57 11.64 9.00
N ARG A 125 -12.75 10.60 9.15
CA ARG A 125 -11.42 10.50 8.52
C ARG A 125 -11.53 9.87 7.14
N ALA A 126 -10.85 10.41 6.14
CA ALA A 126 -10.85 9.84 4.80
C ALA A 126 -10.26 8.43 4.79
N LEU A 127 -10.84 7.51 4.00
CA LEU A 127 -10.24 6.19 3.81
C LEU A 127 -8.92 6.32 3.05
N GLY A 128 -7.96 5.44 3.36
CA GLY A 128 -6.59 5.53 2.87
C GLY A 128 -5.69 6.47 3.67
N THR A 129 -6.23 7.23 4.64
CA THR A 129 -5.45 8.17 5.47
C THR A 129 -5.35 7.77 6.94
N ILE A 130 -5.73 6.55 7.29
CA ILE A 130 -5.86 6.08 8.68
C ILE A 130 -4.71 5.11 9.03
N GLY A 131 -4.42 4.17 8.14
CA GLY A 131 -3.28 3.27 8.22
C GLY A 131 -1.97 3.98 7.91
N HIS A 132 -0.87 3.23 7.87
CA HIS A 132 0.46 3.78 7.61
C HIS A 132 0.62 4.18 6.13
N ILE A 133 0.03 3.39 5.23
CA ILE A 133 -0.01 3.65 3.79
C ILE A 133 -1.46 3.42 3.30
N GLY A 134 -1.94 4.26 2.39
CA GLY A 134 -3.19 4.05 1.67
C GLY A 134 -2.97 3.87 0.17
N CYS A 135 -3.85 3.11 -0.47
CA CYS A 135 -3.81 2.85 -1.91
C CYS A 135 -5.16 3.20 -2.54
N PHE A 136 -5.14 4.04 -3.57
CA PHE A 136 -6.32 4.40 -4.36
C PHE A 136 -6.25 3.88 -5.79
N SER A 137 -7.43 3.67 -6.36
CA SER A 137 -7.63 3.37 -7.78
C SER A 137 -8.44 4.48 -8.43
N PHE A 138 -8.00 4.86 -9.63
CA PHE A 138 -8.71 5.75 -10.55
C PHE A 138 -9.01 5.06 -11.88
N HIS A 139 -9.15 3.73 -11.84
CA HIS A 139 -9.57 2.92 -12.99
C HIS A 139 -10.96 3.35 -13.49
N GLU A 140 -11.25 3.14 -14.76
CA GLU A 140 -12.50 3.57 -15.41
C GLU A 140 -13.78 3.13 -14.70
N THR A 141 -13.77 1.98 -14.04
CA THR A 141 -14.92 1.44 -13.30
C THR A 141 -15.06 1.99 -11.87
N LYS A 142 -14.19 2.89 -11.43
CA LYS A 142 -14.21 3.44 -10.06
C LYS A 142 -15.05 4.71 -9.97
N ASN A 143 -15.49 5.01 -8.74
CA ASN A 143 -16.29 6.19 -8.40
C ASN A 143 -15.62 7.51 -8.82
N TYR A 144 -14.29 7.55 -8.84
CA TYR A 144 -13.46 8.65 -9.34
C TYR A 144 -12.44 8.07 -10.31
N THR A 145 -12.39 8.59 -11.52
CA THR A 145 -11.62 8.01 -12.63
C THR A 145 -10.65 9.01 -13.24
N ALA A 146 -9.51 8.51 -13.74
CA ALA A 146 -8.56 9.25 -14.57
C ALA A 146 -8.91 9.20 -16.07
N GLY A 147 -10.03 8.58 -16.45
CA GLY A 147 -10.41 8.36 -17.85
C GLY A 147 -9.71 7.15 -18.49
N GLY A 148 -9.25 6.20 -17.67
CA GLY A 148 -8.49 5.02 -18.08
C GLY A 148 -7.86 4.36 -16.87
N GLU A 149 -6.54 4.23 -16.86
CA GLU A 149 -5.75 3.70 -15.74
C GLU A 149 -5.25 4.81 -14.80
N GLY A 150 -5.21 4.52 -13.50
CA GLY A 150 -4.60 5.42 -12.53
C GLY A 150 -4.70 4.91 -11.09
N GLY A 151 -3.83 5.43 -10.24
CA GLY A 151 -3.86 5.21 -8.80
C GLY A 151 -3.07 6.26 -8.02
N ALA A 152 -3.05 6.09 -6.70
CA ALA A 152 -2.19 6.87 -5.84
C ALA A 152 -1.80 6.08 -4.59
N THR A 153 -0.53 6.22 -4.19
CA THR A 153 -0.04 5.82 -2.87
C THR A 153 -0.11 7.03 -1.94
N LEU A 154 -0.82 6.89 -0.84
CA LEU A 154 -0.90 7.87 0.23
C LEU A 154 0.06 7.44 1.34
N ILE A 155 1.02 8.28 1.66
CA ILE A 155 1.99 8.02 2.73
C ILE A 155 1.55 8.81 3.95
N ASN A 156 1.01 8.11 4.94
CA ASN A 156 0.52 8.72 6.17
C ASN A 156 1.60 8.70 7.25
N ASP A 157 2.40 7.63 7.31
CA ASP A 157 3.60 7.59 8.13
C ASP A 157 4.71 8.43 7.50
N ARG A 158 5.01 9.56 8.15
CA ARG A 158 6.00 10.53 7.67
C ARG A 158 7.40 9.95 7.54
N THR A 159 7.73 8.90 8.30
CA THR A 159 9.04 8.24 8.24
C THR A 159 9.29 7.54 6.89
N LEU A 160 8.22 7.22 6.15
CA LEU A 160 8.30 6.55 4.85
C LEU A 160 8.42 7.52 3.68
N ILE A 161 8.22 8.84 3.88
CA ILE A 161 8.14 9.82 2.79
C ILE A 161 9.44 9.88 1.99
N GLU A 162 10.60 9.94 2.67
CA GLU A 162 11.89 10.03 1.98
C GLU A 162 12.15 8.78 1.15
N ARG A 163 11.93 7.58 1.72
CA ARG A 163 12.05 6.32 0.99
C ARG A 163 11.08 6.26 -0.20
N ALA A 164 9.87 6.78 -0.04
CA ALA A 164 8.86 6.79 -1.11
C ALA A 164 9.25 7.70 -2.28
N GLU A 165 9.81 8.87 -2.01
CA GLU A 165 10.36 9.74 -3.05
C GLU A 165 11.54 9.07 -3.76
N ILE A 166 12.47 8.45 -3.02
CA ILE A 166 13.62 7.74 -3.60
C ILE A 166 13.16 6.61 -4.54
N ILE A 167 12.24 5.76 -4.09
CA ILE A 167 11.73 4.64 -4.91
C ILE A 167 11.01 5.17 -6.15
N ARG A 168 10.20 6.24 -6.02
CA ARG A 168 9.48 6.83 -7.15
C ARG A 168 10.43 7.43 -8.20
N GLU A 169 11.43 8.19 -7.75
CA GLU A 169 12.40 8.86 -8.63
C GLU A 169 13.48 7.91 -9.16
N LYS A 170 13.57 6.68 -8.64
CA LYS A 170 14.56 5.65 -9.02
C LYS A 170 16.01 6.08 -8.72
N ALA A 171 16.20 7.08 -7.85
CA ALA A 171 17.49 7.64 -7.48
C ALA A 171 17.41 8.39 -6.12
N PRO A 172 18.55 8.67 -5.45
CA PRO A 172 18.58 9.52 -4.26
C PRO A 172 17.96 10.89 -4.56
N THR A 173 17.22 11.45 -3.61
CA THR A 173 16.65 12.79 -3.73
C THR A 173 17.76 13.84 -3.76
N ALA A 174 17.48 15.00 -4.38
CA ALA A 174 18.44 16.08 -4.64
C ALA A 174 19.15 16.67 -3.40
N ALA A 175 18.81 16.25 -2.18
CA ALA A 175 19.51 16.63 -0.96
C ALA A 175 20.86 15.90 -0.76
N ASN A 176 21.10 14.79 -1.47
CA ASN A 176 22.31 13.94 -1.32
C ASN A 176 23.11 13.84 -2.64
N PHE A 177 23.41 14.98 -3.27
CA PHE A 177 24.18 14.99 -4.52
C PHE A 177 25.69 14.78 -4.31
N SER A 178 26.17 13.61 -4.69
CA SER A 178 27.09 13.47 -5.83
C SER A 178 26.94 12.06 -6.40
N VAL A 179 27.12 11.91 -7.71
CA VAL A 179 27.13 10.65 -8.50
C VAL A 179 25.78 10.03 -8.94
N ALA A 180 25.41 10.37 -10.18
CA ALA A 180 24.80 9.59 -11.26
C ALA A 180 23.37 8.99 -11.13
N TRP A 181 22.43 9.61 -11.85
CA TRP A 181 21.15 9.05 -12.34
C TRP A 181 21.30 7.83 -13.28
N TRP A 182 22.53 7.39 -13.52
CA TRP A 182 22.89 6.38 -14.50
C TRP A 182 23.70 5.30 -13.80
N ILE A 183 23.33 4.04 -14.04
CA ILE A 183 24.11 2.90 -13.55
C ILE A 183 25.46 2.92 -14.29
N ASN A 184 26.55 3.15 -13.56
CA ASN A 184 27.88 2.94 -14.08
C ASN A 184 28.24 1.47 -13.87
N ILE A 185 28.16 0.65 -14.93
CA ILE A 185 28.55 -0.78 -14.90
C ILE A 185 29.96 -0.89 -15.50
N PRO A 186 31.01 -1.06 -14.68
CA PRO A 186 32.36 -1.34 -15.20
C PRO A 186 32.33 -2.61 -16.05
N GLY A 187 32.77 -2.52 -17.31
CA GLY A 187 32.79 -3.65 -18.25
C GLY A 187 31.50 -3.84 -19.08
N ALA A 188 30.60 -2.87 -19.12
CA ALA A 188 29.48 -2.88 -20.06
C ALA A 188 29.99 -3.00 -21.51
N ILE A 189 29.46 -3.97 -22.25
CA ILE A 189 29.79 -4.18 -23.66
C ILE A 189 29.28 -2.97 -24.45
N SER A 190 30.17 -2.08 -24.86
CA SER A 190 29.82 -0.97 -25.76
C SER A 190 29.52 -1.54 -27.15
N ALA A 191 28.41 -1.14 -27.75
CA ALA A 191 28.20 -1.36 -29.17
C ALA A 191 29.38 -0.75 -29.95
N PRO A 192 29.94 -1.44 -30.97
CA PRO A 192 30.97 -0.82 -31.79
C PRO A 192 30.37 0.41 -32.46
N ALA A 193 31.02 1.56 -32.27
CA ALA A 193 30.65 2.78 -32.97
C ALA A 193 30.78 2.54 -34.47
N THR A 194 29.68 2.66 -35.20
CA THR A 194 29.65 2.70 -36.67
C THR A 194 30.08 4.07 -37.17
#